data_AF-A0A1P8WFN6-F1
#
_entry.id   AF-A0A1P8WFN6-F1
#
_cell.length_a   1.000
_cell.length_b   1.000
_cell.length_c   1.000
_cell.angle_alpha   90.00
_cell.angle_beta   90.00
_cell.angle_gamma   90.00
#
_symmetry.space_group_name_H-M   'P 1'
#
loop_
_entity.id
_entity.type
_entity.pdbx_description
1 polymer ?
#
loop_
_entity_poly.entity_id
_entity_poly.type
_entity_poly.pdbx_seq_one_letter_code
_entity_poly.pdbx_strand_id
1 'polypeptide(L)'
;MKSIFTAFSMAVTVALVGCSTDTEDIQEARQDYQEAQTDADQLVADATHDGDAYVHETRKAVMEDIQEEQQDVNAATDPEARREEQQEVTEEKREGNREIAEAKQERVEEIAEAKRDAQENVNEEKKDLEETKRAALKDAQAELKDAQESLTAEQQDVTEAKAEIAKIETRLKNAKDDERADIQEELNDANENLQEEEKDVAEAQKAVDKHKMELQKIESATK
;
A
#
# COMPACT_ATOMS: atom_id res chain seq x y z
N MET A 1 -30.60 4.79 56.17
CA MET A 1 -29.16 5.08 56.02
C MET A 1 -28.44 3.78 55.68
N LYS A 2 -28.19 3.53 54.39
CA LYS A 2 -27.12 2.69 53.84
C LYS A 2 -27.15 2.89 52.34
N SER A 3 -26.16 3.66 51.87
CA SER A 3 -25.97 4.09 50.50
C SER A 3 -25.55 2.89 49.65
N ILE A 4 -26.30 2.60 48.58
CA ILE A 4 -25.90 1.62 47.58
C ILE A 4 -25.03 2.37 46.57
N PHE A 5 -23.75 2.02 46.55
CA PHE A 5 -22.77 2.48 45.59
C PHE A 5 -23.12 1.88 44.23
N THR A 6 -23.76 2.67 43.37
CA THR A 6 -23.89 2.37 41.94
C THR A 6 -22.50 2.49 41.33
N ALA A 7 -21.83 1.36 41.12
CA ALA A 7 -20.58 1.31 40.39
C ALA A 7 -20.87 1.51 38.90
N PHE A 8 -20.91 2.79 38.48
CA PHE A 8 -20.83 3.16 37.08
C PHE A 8 -19.44 2.73 36.57
N SER A 9 -19.35 1.53 35.99
CA SER A 9 -18.20 1.13 35.21
C SER A 9 -18.27 1.89 33.89
N MET A 10 -17.76 3.13 33.89
CA MET A 10 -17.44 3.84 32.65
C MET A 10 -16.32 3.07 31.96
N ALA A 11 -16.68 2.22 31.01
CA ALA A 11 -15.79 1.80 29.95
C ALA A 11 -15.43 3.05 29.14
N VAL A 12 -14.37 3.74 29.55
CA VAL A 12 -13.71 4.75 28.74
C VAL A 12 -13.02 3.98 27.62
N THR A 13 -13.74 3.82 26.50
CA THR A 13 -13.15 3.48 25.21
C THR A 13 -12.23 4.64 24.84
N VAL A 14 -10.96 4.50 25.22
CA VAL A 14 -9.88 5.32 24.67
C VAL A 14 -9.80 4.93 23.20
N ALA A 15 -10.51 5.67 22.35
CA ALA A 15 -10.27 5.67 20.92
C ALA A 15 -8.85 6.20 20.71
N LEU A 16 -7.89 5.28 20.70
CA LEU A 16 -6.61 5.52 20.06
C LEU A 16 -6.96 5.80 18.59
N VAL A 17 -6.98 7.07 18.22
CA VAL A 17 -6.99 7.52 16.83
C VAL A 17 -5.60 7.18 16.26
N GLY A 18 -5.35 5.88 16.07
CA GLY A 18 -4.41 5.40 15.08
C GLY A 18 -5.14 5.50 13.76
N CYS A 19 -4.54 6.17 12.78
CA CYS A 19 -5.02 6.09 11.41
C CYS A 19 -5.08 4.61 11.03
N SER A 20 -6.27 4.03 10.94
CA SER A 20 -6.47 2.67 10.45
C SER A 20 -6.14 2.69 8.97
N THR A 21 -5.28 1.76 8.54
CA THR A 21 -4.98 1.61 7.11
C THR A 21 -6.10 0.76 6.49
N ASP A 22 -6.83 1.31 5.54
CA ASP A 22 -8.03 0.70 4.95
C ASP A 22 -7.84 0.32 3.47
N THR A 23 -8.92 -0.12 2.82
CA THR A 23 -8.88 -0.48 1.39
C THR A 23 -8.60 0.71 0.48
N GLU A 24 -8.87 1.93 0.93
CA GLU A 24 -8.58 3.15 0.16
C GLU A 24 -7.08 3.41 0.09
N ASP A 25 -6.35 3.26 1.21
CA ASP A 25 -4.89 3.39 1.25
C ASP A 25 -4.20 2.34 0.35
N ILE A 26 -4.72 1.11 0.32
CA ILE A 26 -4.20 0.07 -0.60
C ILE A 26 -4.42 0.46 -2.07
N GLN A 27 -5.53 1.13 -2.38
CA GLN A 27 -5.80 1.57 -3.75
C GLN A 27 -4.90 2.72 -4.17
N GLU A 28 -4.69 3.70 -3.29
CA GLU A 28 -3.76 4.82 -3.49
C GLU A 28 -2.34 4.29 -3.72
N ALA A 29 -1.81 3.48 -2.80
CA ALA A 29 -0.46 2.91 -2.96
C ALA A 29 -0.33 2.02 -4.22
N ARG A 30 -1.42 1.40 -4.68
CA ARG A 30 -1.42 0.62 -5.94
C ARG A 30 -1.39 1.55 -7.15
N GLN A 31 -2.05 2.70 -7.08
CA GLN A 31 -2.02 3.71 -8.11
C GLN A 31 -0.61 4.32 -8.20
N ASP A 32 -0.01 4.68 -7.07
CA ASP A 32 1.36 5.22 -7.00
C ASP A 32 2.37 4.24 -7.62
N TYR A 33 2.26 2.96 -7.29
CA TYR A 33 3.07 1.91 -7.93
C TYR A 33 2.87 1.83 -9.46
N GLN A 34 1.64 1.99 -9.96
CA GLN A 34 1.37 2.00 -11.40
C GLN A 34 1.87 3.26 -12.10
N GLU A 35 1.79 4.41 -11.43
CA GLU A 35 2.34 5.68 -11.89
C GLU A 35 3.86 5.57 -12.00
N ALA A 36 4.55 5.07 -10.97
CA ALA A 36 5.98 4.83 -11.01
C ALA A 36 6.40 3.84 -12.10
N GLN A 37 5.59 2.82 -12.42
CA GLN A 37 5.85 1.94 -13.57
C GLN A 37 5.77 2.69 -14.90
N THR A 38 4.78 3.58 -15.04
CA THR A 38 4.58 4.37 -16.26
C THR A 38 5.71 5.38 -16.43
N ASP A 39 6.08 6.07 -15.35
CA ASP A 39 7.18 7.04 -15.32
C ASP A 39 8.52 6.37 -15.58
N ALA A 40 8.75 5.17 -15.04
CA ALA A 40 9.91 4.35 -15.32
C ALA A 40 10.03 4.00 -16.81
N ASP A 41 8.94 3.57 -17.43
CA ASP A 41 8.91 3.25 -18.85
C ASP A 41 9.18 4.51 -19.70
N GLN A 42 8.60 5.65 -19.31
CA GLN A 42 8.81 6.92 -19.99
C GLN A 42 10.26 7.41 -19.86
N LEU A 43 10.86 7.35 -18.66
CA LEU A 43 12.23 7.77 -18.42
C LEU A 43 13.22 6.99 -19.31
N VAL A 44 13.03 5.68 -19.44
CA VAL A 44 13.86 4.83 -20.29
C VAL A 44 13.62 5.12 -21.79
N ALA A 45 12.37 5.38 -22.18
CA ALA A 45 12.03 5.74 -23.55
C ALA A 45 12.67 7.07 -23.96
N ASP A 46 12.59 8.08 -23.10
CA ASP A 46 13.16 9.41 -23.32
C ASP A 46 14.69 9.32 -23.42
N ALA A 47 15.36 8.66 -22.48
CA ALA A 47 16.81 8.44 -22.54
C ALA A 47 17.25 7.67 -23.81
N THR A 48 16.42 6.71 -24.26
CA THR A 48 16.70 5.98 -25.52
C THR A 48 16.56 6.89 -26.73
N HIS A 49 15.51 7.72 -26.76
CA HIS A 49 15.25 8.65 -27.85
C HIS A 49 16.34 9.71 -27.97
N ASP A 50 16.70 10.34 -26.85
CA ASP A 50 17.71 11.40 -26.79
C ASP A 50 19.09 10.85 -27.18
N GLY A 51 19.46 9.68 -26.65
CA GLY A 51 20.71 9.04 -27.00
C GLY A 51 20.78 8.60 -28.47
N ASP A 52 19.67 8.13 -29.06
CA ASP A 52 19.60 7.83 -30.50
C ASP A 52 19.74 9.09 -31.36
N ALA A 53 19.08 10.19 -30.95
CA ALA A 53 19.16 11.48 -31.64
C ALA A 53 20.58 12.04 -31.59
N TYR A 54 21.24 11.98 -30.43
CA TYR A 54 22.63 12.41 -30.26
C TYR A 54 23.58 11.64 -31.19
N VAL A 55 23.53 10.29 -31.17
CA VAL A 55 24.36 9.45 -32.07
C VAL A 55 24.08 9.74 -33.55
N HIS A 56 22.83 10.05 -33.90
CA HIS A 56 22.47 10.42 -35.27
C HIS A 56 23.11 11.75 -35.68
N GLU A 57 23.02 12.79 -34.85
CA GLU A 57 23.64 14.08 -35.14
C GLU A 57 25.17 14.01 -35.19
N THR A 58 25.81 13.29 -34.26
CA THR A 58 27.28 13.05 -34.32
C THR A 58 27.67 12.37 -35.63
N ARG A 59 26.92 11.33 -36.04
CA ARG A 59 27.19 10.65 -37.32
C ARG A 59 27.03 11.60 -38.50
N LYS A 60 26.03 12.46 -38.47
CA LYS A 60 25.75 13.40 -39.55
C LYS A 60 26.88 14.42 -39.69
N ALA A 61 27.33 15.01 -38.58
CA ALA A 61 28.46 15.95 -38.55
C ALA A 61 29.72 15.29 -39.15
N VAL A 62 30.11 14.11 -38.64
CA VAL A 62 31.24 13.34 -39.17
C VAL A 62 31.14 13.08 -40.68
N MET A 63 29.94 12.77 -41.19
CA MET A 63 29.75 12.53 -42.62
C MET A 63 29.83 13.81 -43.46
N GLU A 64 29.43 14.96 -42.90
CA GLU A 64 29.59 16.27 -43.51
C GLU A 64 31.07 16.64 -43.62
N ASP A 65 31.85 16.46 -42.54
CA ASP A 65 33.30 16.73 -42.51
C ASP A 65 34.06 15.84 -43.51
N ILE A 66 33.79 14.53 -43.51
CA ILE A 66 34.36 13.60 -44.51
C ILE A 66 34.00 14.01 -45.95
N GLN A 67 32.78 14.54 -46.17
CA GLN A 67 32.34 14.97 -47.49
C GLN A 67 33.03 16.26 -47.95
N GLU A 68 33.34 17.17 -47.02
CA GLU A 68 34.12 18.38 -47.29
C GLU A 68 35.55 18.00 -47.72
N GLU A 69 36.25 17.20 -46.92
CA GLU A 69 37.60 16.68 -47.23
C GLU A 69 37.62 15.91 -48.57
N GLN A 70 36.55 15.16 -48.86
CA GLN A 70 36.45 14.43 -50.13
C GLN A 70 36.29 15.35 -51.35
N GLN A 71 35.74 16.56 -51.18
CA GLN A 71 35.67 17.57 -52.24
C GLN A 71 37.05 18.15 -52.54
N ASP A 72 37.88 18.37 -51.53
CA ASP A 72 39.24 18.89 -51.73
C ASP A 72 40.14 17.89 -52.45
N VAL A 73 40.04 16.59 -52.12
CA VAL A 73 40.62 15.49 -52.93
C VAL A 73 40.19 15.55 -54.41
N ASN A 74 38.94 15.91 -54.67
CA ASN A 74 38.39 15.98 -56.03
C ASN A 74 38.83 17.26 -56.77
N ALA A 75 39.08 18.35 -56.04
CA ALA A 75 39.57 19.62 -56.57
C ALA A 75 41.08 19.60 -56.85
N ALA A 76 41.84 18.76 -56.14
CA ALA A 76 43.28 18.62 -56.32
C ALA A 76 43.65 18.09 -57.72
N THR A 77 44.32 18.93 -58.51
CA THR A 77 44.75 18.59 -59.88
C THR A 77 46.12 17.92 -59.94
N ASP A 78 46.96 18.10 -58.92
CA ASP A 78 48.29 17.52 -58.84
C ASP A 78 48.26 16.16 -58.10
N PRO A 79 48.95 15.11 -58.60
CA PRO A 79 48.94 13.79 -57.97
C PRO A 79 49.54 13.72 -56.57
N GLU A 80 50.47 14.60 -56.19
CA GLU A 80 51.03 14.63 -54.84
C GLU A 80 50.05 15.30 -53.87
N ALA A 81 49.52 16.47 -54.23
CA ALA A 81 48.46 17.13 -53.46
C ALA A 81 47.28 16.18 -53.22
N ARG A 82 46.81 15.49 -54.27
CA ARG A 82 45.71 14.53 -54.16
C ARG A 82 45.99 13.35 -53.20
N ARG A 83 47.26 13.00 -52.97
CA ARG A 83 47.63 11.95 -52.00
C ARG A 83 47.62 12.46 -50.56
N GLU A 84 47.97 13.72 -50.34
CA GLU A 84 47.92 14.37 -49.02
C GLU A 84 46.47 14.51 -48.57
N GLU A 85 45.62 15.06 -49.42
CA GLU A 85 44.16 15.18 -49.20
C GLU A 85 43.49 13.81 -48.94
N GLN A 86 43.97 12.73 -49.60
CA GLN A 86 43.47 11.38 -49.33
C GLN A 86 43.88 10.84 -47.95
N GLN A 87 45.03 11.28 -47.43
CA GLN A 87 45.44 10.94 -46.07
C GLN A 87 44.57 11.67 -45.06
N GLU A 88 44.23 12.94 -45.31
CA GLU A 88 43.32 13.74 -44.48
C GLU A 88 41.93 13.12 -44.43
N VAL A 89 41.31 12.76 -45.56
CA VAL A 89 40.04 12.00 -45.58
C VAL A 89 40.13 10.68 -44.79
N THR A 90 41.28 10.03 -44.78
CA THR A 90 41.46 8.76 -44.04
C THR A 90 41.58 9.01 -42.54
N GLU A 91 42.25 10.08 -42.14
CA GLU A 91 42.35 10.53 -40.76
C GLU A 91 40.98 10.98 -40.23
N GLU A 92 40.25 11.80 -40.99
CA GLU A 92 38.90 12.28 -40.67
C GLU A 92 37.93 11.11 -40.48
N LYS A 93 37.96 10.13 -41.40
CA LYS A 93 37.21 8.87 -41.24
C LYS A 93 37.56 8.13 -39.96
N ARG A 94 38.82 8.14 -39.55
CA ARG A 94 39.27 7.41 -38.36
C ARG A 94 38.82 8.14 -37.09
N GLU A 95 38.96 9.45 -37.06
CA GLU A 95 38.56 10.31 -35.95
C GLU A 95 37.04 10.31 -35.79
N GLY A 96 36.28 10.60 -36.84
CA GLY A 96 34.83 10.58 -36.77
C GLY A 96 34.23 9.19 -36.45
N ASN A 97 34.87 8.09 -36.87
CA ASN A 97 34.45 6.75 -36.42
C ASN A 97 34.69 6.54 -34.92
N ARG A 98 35.73 7.16 -34.34
CA ARG A 98 35.97 7.14 -32.89
C ARG A 98 34.89 7.96 -32.18
N GLU A 99 34.58 9.17 -32.65
CA GLU A 99 33.52 10.00 -32.06
C GLU A 99 32.15 9.30 -32.08
N ILE A 100 31.77 8.68 -33.20
CA ILE A 100 30.52 7.90 -33.27
C ILE A 100 30.54 6.72 -32.28
N ALA A 101 31.71 6.12 -32.03
CA ALA A 101 31.83 5.03 -31.07
C ALA A 101 31.70 5.53 -29.62
N GLU A 102 32.30 6.68 -29.30
CA GLU A 102 32.20 7.35 -28.01
C GLU A 102 30.75 7.77 -27.74
N ALA A 103 30.08 8.44 -28.69
CA ALA A 103 28.66 8.82 -28.57
C ALA A 103 27.74 7.61 -28.36
N LYS A 104 28.04 6.46 -29.00
CA LYS A 104 27.30 5.22 -28.76
C LYS A 104 27.53 4.64 -27.37
N GLN A 105 28.75 4.78 -26.84
CA GLN A 105 29.06 4.32 -25.49
C GLN A 105 28.34 5.19 -24.46
N GLU A 106 28.42 6.52 -24.60
CA GLU A 106 27.71 7.49 -23.75
C GLU A 106 26.21 7.19 -23.71
N ARG A 107 25.56 7.03 -24.87
CA ARG A 107 24.16 6.61 -24.97
C ARG A 107 23.86 5.33 -24.17
N VAL A 108 24.75 4.33 -24.25
CA VAL A 108 24.53 3.06 -23.53
C VAL A 108 24.62 3.27 -22.02
N GLU A 109 25.54 4.12 -21.56
CA GLU A 109 25.70 4.47 -20.15
C GLU A 109 24.50 5.26 -19.63
N GLU A 110 24.00 6.26 -20.37
CA GLU A 110 22.80 7.04 -20.02
C GLU A 110 21.54 6.16 -19.93
N ILE A 111 21.31 5.29 -20.92
CA ILE A 111 20.18 4.34 -20.86
C ILE A 111 20.32 3.39 -19.67
N ALA A 112 21.54 2.98 -19.31
CA ALA A 112 21.77 2.11 -18.16
C ALA A 112 21.52 2.83 -16.83
N GLU A 113 21.85 4.11 -16.73
CA GLU A 113 21.55 4.97 -15.57
C GLU A 113 20.05 5.20 -15.44
N ALA A 114 19.38 5.65 -16.52
CA ALA A 114 17.92 5.83 -16.55
C ALA A 114 17.17 4.56 -16.14
N LYS A 115 17.63 3.38 -16.58
CA LYS A 115 17.07 2.08 -16.15
C LYS A 115 17.29 1.79 -14.67
N ARG A 116 18.43 2.17 -14.11
CA ARG A 116 18.72 1.98 -12.68
C ARG A 116 17.78 2.84 -11.84
N ASP A 117 17.66 4.11 -12.21
CA ASP A 117 16.82 5.09 -11.49
C ASP A 117 15.33 4.71 -11.59
N ALA A 118 14.87 4.38 -12.79
CA ALA A 118 13.52 3.87 -13.02
C ALA A 118 13.21 2.63 -12.15
N GLN A 119 14.17 1.70 -12.07
CA GLN A 119 14.01 0.48 -11.29
C GLN A 119 14.04 0.75 -9.78
N GLU A 120 14.82 1.72 -9.31
CA GLU A 120 14.85 2.13 -7.90
C GLU A 120 13.50 2.70 -7.48
N ASN A 121 12.94 3.65 -8.23
CA ASN A 121 11.63 4.25 -7.95
C ASN A 121 10.51 3.20 -7.93
N VAL A 122 10.46 2.31 -8.94
CA VAL A 122 9.46 1.22 -8.99
C VAL A 122 9.60 0.27 -7.80
N ASN A 123 10.83 0.03 -7.31
CA ASN A 123 11.05 -0.84 -6.16
C ASN A 123 10.63 -0.17 -4.84
N GLU A 124 10.81 1.14 -4.72
CA GLU A 124 10.36 1.93 -3.57
C GLU A 124 8.83 1.89 -3.46
N GLU A 125 8.12 2.27 -4.51
CA GLU A 125 6.65 2.26 -4.52
C GLU A 125 6.06 0.85 -4.35
N LYS A 126 6.75 -0.17 -4.88
CA LYS A 126 6.36 -1.57 -4.64
C LYS A 126 6.48 -1.94 -3.17
N LYS A 127 7.55 -1.50 -2.51
CA LYS A 127 7.78 -1.77 -1.09
C LYS A 127 6.70 -1.09 -0.26
N ASP A 128 6.37 0.15 -0.58
CA ASP A 128 5.35 0.93 0.12
C ASP A 128 3.95 0.31 -0.06
N LEU A 129 3.59 -0.13 -1.28
CA LEU A 129 2.37 -0.92 -1.50
C LEU A 129 2.30 -2.18 -0.62
N GLU A 130 3.39 -2.94 -0.53
CA GLU A 130 3.41 -4.17 0.30
C GLU A 130 3.37 -3.85 1.81
N GLU A 131 3.99 -2.76 2.25
CA GLU A 131 3.90 -2.27 3.62
C GLU A 131 2.47 -1.82 3.97
N THR A 132 1.81 -1.06 3.10
CA THR A 132 0.41 -0.63 3.24
C THR A 132 -0.55 -1.81 3.30
N LYS A 133 -0.43 -2.79 2.39
CA LYS A 133 -1.22 -4.03 2.45
C LYS A 133 -1.06 -4.76 3.78
N ARG A 134 0.17 -4.85 4.27
CA ARG A 134 0.48 -5.55 5.53
C ARG A 134 -0.08 -4.80 6.74
N ALA A 135 0.01 -3.46 6.75
CA ALA A 135 -0.56 -2.62 7.80
C ALA A 135 -2.08 -2.80 7.87
N ALA A 136 -2.78 -2.67 6.74
CA ALA A 136 -4.22 -2.84 6.66
C ALA A 136 -4.69 -4.22 7.14
N LEU A 137 -4.00 -5.29 6.73
CA LEU A 137 -4.32 -6.64 7.21
C LEU A 137 -4.14 -6.77 8.73
N LYS A 138 -3.07 -6.19 9.27
CA LYS A 138 -2.80 -6.24 10.71
C LYS A 138 -3.85 -5.47 11.51
N ASP A 139 -4.23 -4.28 11.03
CA ASP A 139 -5.22 -3.43 11.69
C ASP A 139 -6.59 -4.13 11.70
N ALA A 140 -7.06 -4.61 10.54
CA ALA A 140 -8.34 -5.33 10.47
C ALA A 140 -8.38 -6.63 11.30
N GLN A 141 -7.25 -7.34 11.40
CA GLN A 141 -7.14 -8.51 12.28
C GLN A 141 -7.21 -8.12 13.76
N ALA A 142 -6.60 -7.00 14.15
CA ALA A 142 -6.65 -6.49 15.51
C ALA A 142 -8.09 -6.09 15.88
N GLU A 143 -8.78 -5.33 15.02
CA GLU A 143 -10.17 -4.94 15.24
C GLU A 143 -11.11 -6.14 15.35
N LEU A 144 -10.94 -7.15 14.49
CA LEU A 144 -11.74 -8.38 14.57
C LEU A 144 -11.50 -9.12 15.90
N LYS A 145 -10.25 -9.17 16.36
CA LYS A 145 -9.89 -9.81 17.62
C LYS A 145 -10.51 -9.06 18.81
N ASP A 146 -10.43 -7.73 18.82
CA ASP A 146 -11.01 -6.90 19.87
C ASP A 146 -12.55 -7.08 19.91
N ALA A 147 -13.22 -7.10 18.76
CA ALA A 147 -14.66 -7.37 18.68
C ALA A 147 -15.04 -8.78 19.20
N GLN A 148 -14.19 -9.78 18.96
CA GLN A 148 -14.40 -11.14 19.49
C GLN A 148 -14.21 -11.21 21.01
N GLU A 149 -13.24 -10.47 21.54
CA GLU A 149 -13.03 -10.36 22.99
C GLU A 149 -14.23 -9.68 23.66
N SER A 150 -14.75 -8.59 23.08
CA SER A 150 -15.99 -7.95 23.56
C SER A 150 -17.18 -8.92 23.53
N LEU A 151 -17.43 -9.61 22.42
CA LEU A 151 -18.52 -10.58 22.33
C LEU A 151 -18.42 -11.68 23.41
N THR A 152 -17.19 -12.12 23.72
CA THR A 152 -16.96 -13.11 24.77
C THR A 152 -17.30 -12.58 26.16
N ALA A 153 -16.98 -11.32 26.44
CA ALA A 153 -17.34 -10.65 27.69
C ALA A 153 -18.87 -10.56 27.85
N GLU A 154 -19.58 -10.04 26.84
CA GLU A 154 -21.05 -9.94 26.88
C GLU A 154 -21.74 -11.31 27.06
N GLN A 155 -21.19 -12.37 26.45
CA GLN A 155 -21.69 -13.74 26.64
C GLN A 155 -21.48 -14.26 28.07
N GLN A 156 -20.40 -13.83 28.74
CA GLN A 156 -20.17 -14.13 30.13
C GLN A 156 -21.21 -13.42 31.02
N ASP A 157 -21.50 -12.14 30.75
CA ASP A 157 -22.47 -11.35 31.52
C ASP A 157 -23.89 -11.96 31.41
N VAL A 158 -24.31 -12.39 30.21
CA VAL A 158 -25.54 -13.18 30.03
C VAL A 158 -25.55 -14.47 30.86
N THR A 159 -24.40 -15.15 30.97
CA THR A 159 -24.28 -16.38 31.76
C THR A 159 -24.43 -16.10 33.25
N GLU A 160 -23.84 -15.01 33.74
CA GLU A 160 -23.94 -14.55 35.12
C GLU A 160 -25.38 -14.12 35.47
N ALA A 161 -26.04 -13.35 34.58
CA ALA A 161 -27.44 -12.96 34.73
C ALA A 161 -28.37 -14.18 34.79
N LYS A 162 -28.18 -15.18 33.92
CA LYS A 162 -28.93 -16.46 33.95
C LYS A 162 -28.72 -17.21 35.26
N ALA A 163 -27.51 -17.22 35.79
CA ALA A 163 -27.22 -17.85 37.08
C ALA A 163 -27.92 -17.14 38.25
N GLU A 164 -28.03 -15.82 38.21
CA GLU A 164 -28.74 -15.05 39.23
C GLU A 164 -30.25 -15.29 39.20
N ILE A 165 -30.86 -15.30 38.01
CA ILE A 165 -32.27 -15.68 37.83
C ILE A 165 -32.54 -17.06 38.44
N ALA A 166 -31.68 -18.06 38.18
CA ALA A 166 -31.85 -19.40 38.74
C ALA A 166 -31.80 -19.43 40.28
N LYS A 167 -30.98 -18.57 40.91
CA LYS A 167 -30.96 -18.41 42.38
C LYS A 167 -32.25 -17.78 42.88
N ILE A 168 -32.75 -16.75 42.21
CA ILE A 168 -34.01 -16.07 42.56
C ILE A 168 -35.19 -17.04 42.42
N GLU A 169 -35.28 -17.80 41.34
CA GLU A 169 -36.31 -18.85 41.15
C GLU A 169 -36.27 -19.90 42.28
N THR A 170 -35.07 -20.30 42.70
CA THR A 170 -34.89 -21.25 43.81
C THR A 170 -35.37 -20.64 45.14
N ARG A 171 -35.09 -19.35 45.39
CA ARG A 171 -35.62 -18.62 46.56
C ARG A 171 -37.14 -18.55 46.52
N LEU A 172 -37.71 -18.16 45.37
CA LEU A 172 -39.15 -18.02 45.17
C LEU A 172 -39.90 -19.34 45.44
N LYS A 173 -39.35 -20.47 45.00
CA LYS A 173 -39.92 -21.81 45.25
C LYS A 173 -40.03 -22.15 46.73
N ASN A 174 -39.09 -21.68 47.54
CA ASN A 174 -38.99 -21.98 48.97
C ASN A 174 -39.58 -20.87 49.87
N ALA A 175 -40.03 -19.75 49.28
CA ALA A 175 -40.50 -18.58 50.00
C ALA A 175 -41.90 -18.78 50.60
N LYS A 176 -42.13 -18.13 51.74
CA LYS A 176 -43.45 -18.00 52.37
C LYS A 176 -44.30 -16.96 51.64
N ASP A 177 -45.61 -17.02 51.85
CA ASP A 177 -46.57 -16.16 51.14
C ASP A 177 -46.32 -14.66 51.34
N ASP A 178 -45.80 -14.25 52.49
CA ASP A 178 -45.48 -12.86 52.83
C ASP A 178 -44.22 -12.32 52.15
N GLU A 179 -43.31 -13.18 51.66
CA GLU A 179 -42.04 -12.80 51.00
C GLU A 179 -42.11 -12.94 49.46
N ARG A 180 -43.16 -13.59 48.95
CA ARG A 180 -43.27 -13.94 47.53
C ARG A 180 -43.39 -12.73 46.59
N ALA A 181 -44.06 -11.67 47.04
CA ALA A 181 -44.25 -10.48 46.21
C ALA A 181 -42.90 -9.80 45.92
N ASP A 182 -42.10 -9.59 46.95
CA ASP A 182 -40.78 -8.94 46.84
C ASP A 182 -39.82 -9.77 45.97
N ILE A 183 -39.79 -11.10 46.15
CA ILE A 183 -38.93 -11.99 45.34
C ILE A 183 -39.41 -12.03 43.87
N GLN A 184 -40.70 -11.89 43.62
CA GLN A 184 -41.23 -11.82 42.25
C GLN A 184 -40.83 -10.51 41.57
N GLU A 185 -40.76 -9.39 42.30
CA GLU A 185 -40.22 -8.13 41.80
C GLU A 185 -38.73 -8.27 41.47
N GLU A 186 -37.92 -8.83 42.38
CA GLU A 186 -36.50 -9.14 42.11
C GLU A 186 -36.33 -10.03 40.86
N LEU A 187 -37.21 -11.01 40.65
CA LEU A 187 -37.19 -11.87 39.48
C LEU A 187 -37.51 -11.09 38.19
N ASN A 188 -38.45 -10.15 38.24
CA ASN A 188 -38.78 -9.33 37.08
C ASN A 188 -37.60 -8.42 36.72
N ASP A 189 -37.00 -7.74 37.70
CA ASP A 189 -35.82 -6.89 37.50
C ASP A 189 -34.65 -7.68 36.90
N ALA A 190 -34.38 -8.88 37.41
CA ALA A 190 -33.32 -9.74 36.88
C ALA A 190 -33.60 -10.21 35.44
N ASN A 191 -34.87 -10.44 35.08
CA ASN A 191 -35.25 -10.76 33.71
C ASN A 191 -35.12 -9.56 32.78
N GLU A 192 -35.43 -8.34 33.24
CA GLU A 192 -35.19 -7.12 32.48
C GLU A 192 -33.69 -6.92 32.23
N ASN A 193 -32.84 -7.12 33.24
CA ASN A 193 -31.38 -7.08 33.06
C ASN A 193 -30.91 -8.12 32.03
N LEU A 194 -31.37 -9.38 32.13
CA LEU A 194 -31.01 -10.42 31.15
C LEU A 194 -31.37 -10.02 29.71
N GLN A 195 -32.51 -9.35 29.50
CA GLN A 195 -32.88 -8.87 28.17
C GLN A 195 -31.94 -7.78 27.64
N GLU A 196 -31.42 -6.92 28.53
CA GLU A 196 -30.41 -5.93 28.19
C GLU A 196 -29.08 -6.60 27.80
N GLU A 197 -28.58 -7.53 28.61
CA GLU A 197 -27.35 -8.30 28.30
C GLU A 197 -27.49 -9.08 26.97
N GLU A 198 -28.65 -9.69 26.70
CA GLU A 198 -28.89 -10.40 25.44
C GLU A 198 -28.91 -9.44 24.23
N LYS A 199 -29.33 -8.19 24.43
CA LYS A 199 -29.27 -7.14 23.40
C LYS A 199 -27.82 -6.74 23.15
N ASP A 200 -27.00 -6.62 24.18
CA ASP A 200 -25.58 -6.23 24.05
C ASP A 200 -24.76 -7.33 23.35
N VAL A 201 -25.02 -8.61 23.65
CA VAL A 201 -24.50 -9.74 22.86
C VAL A 201 -24.86 -9.62 21.38
N ALA A 202 -26.10 -9.25 21.06
CA ALA A 202 -26.54 -9.11 19.67
C ALA A 202 -25.85 -7.93 18.96
N GLU A 203 -25.53 -6.85 19.68
CA GLU A 203 -24.77 -5.71 19.16
C GLU A 203 -23.29 -6.08 18.95
N ALA A 204 -22.65 -6.74 19.91
CA ALA A 204 -21.28 -7.24 19.79
C ALA A 204 -21.13 -8.26 18.64
N GLN A 205 -22.11 -9.14 18.44
CA GLN A 205 -22.12 -10.08 17.33
C GLN A 205 -22.18 -9.35 15.97
N LYS A 206 -22.97 -8.28 15.85
CA LYS A 206 -23.00 -7.46 14.63
C LYS A 206 -21.66 -6.79 14.37
N ALA A 207 -20.96 -6.34 15.41
CA ALA A 207 -19.61 -5.78 15.28
C ALA A 207 -18.61 -6.82 14.75
N VAL A 208 -18.62 -8.04 15.30
CA VAL A 208 -17.80 -9.15 14.79
C VAL A 208 -18.09 -9.42 13.32
N ASP A 209 -19.36 -9.47 12.92
CA ASP A 209 -19.73 -9.73 11.53
C ASP A 209 -19.30 -8.60 10.59
N LYS A 210 -19.39 -7.35 11.05
CA LYS A 210 -18.88 -6.18 10.33
C LYS A 210 -17.36 -6.29 10.08
N HIS A 211 -16.56 -6.50 11.13
CA HIS A 211 -15.11 -6.57 11.01
C HIS A 211 -14.65 -7.80 10.21
N LYS A 212 -15.39 -8.92 10.24
CA LYS A 212 -15.15 -10.05 9.32
C LYS A 212 -15.32 -9.64 7.85
N MET A 213 -16.36 -8.89 7.52
CA MET A 213 -16.57 -8.42 6.15
C MET A 213 -15.48 -7.44 5.71
N GLU A 214 -15.04 -6.55 6.60
CA GLU A 214 -13.94 -5.61 6.33
C GLU A 214 -12.62 -6.34 6.11
N LEU A 215 -12.28 -7.31 6.97
CA LEU A 215 -11.10 -8.17 6.77
C LEU A 215 -11.16 -8.89 5.41
N GLN A 216 -12.31 -9.44 5.02
CA GLN A 216 -12.47 -10.09 3.71
C GLN A 216 -12.26 -9.11 2.54
N LYS A 217 -12.74 -7.87 2.65
CA LYS A 217 -12.50 -6.84 1.64
C LYS A 217 -11.00 -6.53 1.53
N ILE A 218 -10.30 -6.36 2.65
CA ILE A 218 -8.86 -6.12 2.68
C ILE A 218 -8.09 -7.32 2.10
N GLU A 219 -8.41 -8.55 2.50
CA GLU A 219 -7.83 -9.77 1.91
C GLU A 219 -8.05 -9.87 0.40
N SER A 220 -9.17 -9.33 -0.12
CA SER A 220 -9.41 -9.26 -1.56
C SER A 220 -8.58 -8.17 -2.25
N ALA A 221 -8.39 -7.02 -1.59
CA ALA A 221 -7.63 -5.88 -2.12
C ALA A 221 -6.10 -6.10 -2.11
N THR A 222 -5.61 -6.97 -1.21
CA THR A 222 -4.17 -7.31 -1.12
C THR A 222 -3.70 -8.29 -2.20
N LYS A 223 -4.61 -8.99 -2.87
CA LYS A 223 -4.32 -9.91 -3.99
C LYS A 223 -3.93 -9.16 -5.27
#